data_AF-A0A9D1FL02-F1
#
_entry.id   AF-A0A9D1FL02-F1
#
_cell.length_a   1.000
_cell.length_b   1.000
_cell.length_c   1.000
_cell.angle_alpha   90.00
_cell.angle_beta   90.00
_cell.angle_gamma   90.00
#
_symmetry.space_group_name_H-M   'P 1'
#
loop_
_entity.id
_entity.type
_entity.pdbx_description
1 polymer ?
#
loop_
_entity_poly.entity_id
_entity_poly.type
_entity_poly.pdbx_seq_one_letter_code
_entity_poly.pdbx_strand_id
1 'polypeptide(L)'
;MNLIDVIFLAFALSIDAMAVSFSNGLLCVKNKRKNAFLLALFAGFFQFLMPLIGYFFANLIYTYVKPYSSIIAFIIFLALGLKFLYDALFKGDTEDSICCISLKCLFALAFATSIDALAAGVNLRFLNVDIFFSSLIIGLVTFLNALLGFYLGHLFKRFPSKYLEIFASLLLIFLAVKSVL
;
A
#
# COMPACT_ATOMS: atom_id res chain seq x y z
N MET A 1 17.48 10.28 15.84
CA MET A 1 16.19 10.80 15.34
C MET A 1 15.31 11.10 16.53
N ASN A 2 14.58 12.21 16.50
CA ASN A 2 13.56 12.50 17.50
C ASN A 2 12.25 11.75 17.18
N LEU A 3 11.38 11.61 18.17
CA LEU A 3 10.05 10.98 18.02
C LEU A 3 9.25 11.61 16.86
N ILE A 4 9.36 12.92 16.70
CA ILE A 4 8.69 13.69 15.66
C ILE A 4 9.14 13.20 14.27
N ASP A 5 10.43 12.97 14.04
CA ASP A 5 10.96 12.51 12.75
C ASP A 5 10.41 11.13 12.38
N VAL A 6 10.28 10.24 13.37
CA VAL A 6 9.72 8.90 13.18
C VAL A 6 8.23 8.97 12.82
N ILE A 7 7.48 9.87 13.45
CA ILE A 7 6.07 10.10 13.13
C ILE A 7 5.93 10.65 11.71
N PHE A 8 6.73 11.64 11.33
CA PHE A 8 6.72 12.17 9.95
C PHE A 8 7.08 11.11 8.92
N LEU A 9 8.09 10.29 9.20
CA LEU A 9 8.47 9.15 8.37
C LEU A 9 7.32 8.14 8.25
N ALA A 10 6.66 7.81 9.35
CA ALA A 10 5.51 6.91 9.37
C ALA A 10 4.35 7.43 8.52
N PHE A 11 4.04 8.73 8.62
CA PHE A 11 3.04 9.35 7.76
C PHE A 11 3.44 9.29 6.29
N ALA A 12 4.67 9.67 5.95
CA ALA A 12 5.17 9.63 4.57
C ALA A 12 5.07 8.23 3.96
N LEU A 13 5.51 7.21 4.69
CA LEU A 13 5.47 5.79 4.29
C LEU A 13 4.04 5.24 4.16
N SER A 14 3.10 5.77 4.93
CA SER A 14 1.71 5.28 4.92
C SER A 14 0.88 5.78 3.74
N ILE A 15 1.35 6.78 2.98
CA ILE A 15 0.59 7.42 1.89
C ILE A 15 0.25 6.40 0.79
N ASP A 16 1.21 5.57 0.39
CA ASP A 16 0.99 4.59 -0.69
C ASP A 16 0.01 3.50 -0.25
N ALA A 17 0.11 3.03 0.99
CA ALA A 17 -0.85 2.11 1.58
C ALA A 17 -2.25 2.71 1.73
N MET A 18 -2.35 3.99 2.10
CA MET A 18 -3.62 4.73 2.19
C MET A 18 -4.26 4.89 0.81
N ALA A 19 -3.48 5.24 -0.21
CA ALA A 19 -3.91 5.37 -1.59
C ALA A 19 -4.45 4.04 -2.15
N VAL A 20 -3.73 2.93 -1.92
CA VAL A 20 -4.19 1.58 -2.29
C VAL A 20 -5.46 1.17 -1.54
N SER A 21 -5.55 1.51 -0.25
CA SER A 21 -6.73 1.24 0.57
C SER A 21 -7.94 2.05 0.10
N PHE A 22 -7.72 3.29 -0.31
CA PHE A 22 -8.74 4.17 -0.89
C PHE A 22 -9.25 3.61 -2.22
N SER A 23 -8.34 3.23 -3.13
CA SER A 23 -8.69 2.57 -4.39
C SER A 23 -9.52 1.31 -4.14
N ASN A 24 -9.13 0.44 -3.19
CA ASN A 24 -9.94 -0.73 -2.84
C ASN A 24 -11.27 -0.34 -2.16
N GLY A 25 -11.32 0.72 -1.36
CA GLY A 25 -12.56 1.23 -0.76
C GLY A 25 -13.59 1.69 -1.80
N LEU A 26 -13.13 2.20 -2.94
CA LEU A 26 -13.97 2.54 -4.11
C LEU A 26 -14.49 1.28 -4.81
N LEU A 27 -13.63 0.26 -4.94
CA LEU A 27 -13.89 -0.97 -5.67
C LEU A 27 -14.73 -1.99 -4.88
N CYS A 28 -14.70 -1.98 -3.54
CA CYS A 28 -15.25 -3.08 -2.74
C CYS A 28 -16.66 -2.81 -2.19
N VAL A 29 -17.65 -3.59 -2.65
CA VAL A 29 -19.07 -3.39 -2.29
C VAL A 29 -19.56 -4.28 -1.13
N LYS A 30 -19.12 -5.54 -1.05
CA LYS A 30 -19.58 -6.53 -0.05
C LYS A 30 -18.64 -6.55 1.17
N ASN A 31 -19.13 -6.93 2.35
CA ASN A 31 -18.33 -7.15 3.58
C ASN A 31 -17.34 -6.05 4.00
N LYS A 32 -17.73 -4.77 3.85
CA LYS A 32 -16.87 -3.58 4.06
C LYS A 32 -16.01 -3.60 5.33
N ARG A 33 -16.56 -3.94 6.50
CA ARG A 33 -15.80 -3.93 7.77
C ARG A 33 -14.71 -5.00 7.79
N LYS A 34 -15.02 -6.20 7.29
CA LYS A 34 -14.05 -7.30 7.22
C LYS A 34 -12.94 -6.97 6.25
N ASN A 35 -13.28 -6.42 5.08
CA ASN A 35 -12.31 -6.12 4.03
C ASN A 35 -11.42 -4.93 4.38
N ALA A 36 -11.99 -3.87 4.95
CA ALA A 36 -11.24 -2.74 5.48
C ALA A 36 -10.24 -3.20 6.54
N PHE A 37 -10.70 -4.02 7.49
CA PHE A 37 -9.86 -4.54 8.55
C PHE A 37 -8.76 -5.46 8.01
N LEU A 38 -9.10 -6.37 7.08
CA LEU A 38 -8.13 -7.29 6.49
C LEU A 38 -7.05 -6.51 5.71
N LEU A 39 -7.44 -5.56 4.86
CA LEU A 39 -6.51 -4.76 4.07
C LEU A 39 -5.61 -3.90 4.97
N ALA A 40 -6.20 -3.22 5.96
CA ALA A 40 -5.43 -2.43 6.92
C ALA A 40 -4.48 -3.31 7.76
N LEU A 41 -4.93 -4.49 8.19
CA LEU A 41 -4.10 -5.43 8.94
C LEU A 41 -2.91 -5.90 8.12
N PHE A 42 -3.12 -6.28 6.86
CA PHE A 42 -2.04 -6.66 5.95
C PHE A 42 -1.08 -5.51 5.69
N ALA A 43 -1.58 -4.32 5.38
CA ALA A 43 -0.75 -3.14 5.14
C ALA A 43 0.06 -2.77 6.39
N GLY A 44 -0.57 -2.66 7.56
CA GLY A 44 0.10 -2.33 8.81
C GLY A 44 1.12 -3.40 9.25
N PHE A 45 0.78 -4.68 9.10
CA PHE A 45 1.68 -5.78 9.43
C PHE A 45 2.92 -5.80 8.54
N PHE A 46 2.75 -5.67 7.22
CA PHE A 46 3.89 -5.60 6.29
C PHE A 46 4.72 -4.33 6.52
N GLN A 47 4.10 -3.19 6.82
CA GLN A 47 4.82 -1.96 7.12
C GLN A 47 5.56 -2.00 8.46
N PHE A 48 5.13 -2.82 9.42
CA PHE A 48 5.87 -3.11 10.64
C PHE A 48 7.05 -4.05 10.36
N LEU A 49 6.80 -5.11 9.59
CA LEU A 49 7.78 -6.18 9.35
C LEU A 49 8.92 -5.74 8.42
N MET A 50 8.63 -4.98 7.37
CA MET A 50 9.63 -4.60 6.35
C MET A 50 10.76 -3.72 6.91
N PRO A 51 10.53 -2.68 7.74
CA PRO A 51 11.60 -1.93 8.37
C PRO A 51 12.51 -2.81 9.24
N LEU A 52 11.95 -3.80 9.96
CA LEU A 52 12.72 -4.75 10.75
C LEU A 52 13.63 -5.61 9.86
N ILE A 53 13.07 -6.17 8.77
CA ILE A 53 13.85 -6.93 7.79
C ILE A 53 14.94 -6.05 7.18
N GLY A 54 14.61 -4.80 6.81
CA GLY A 54 15.53 -3.79 6.28
C GLY A 54 16.69 -3.52 7.22
N TYR A 55 16.40 -3.43 8.53
CA TYR A 55 17.39 -3.20 9.56
C TYR A 55 18.31 -4.41 9.75
N PHE A 56 17.78 -5.63 9.86
CA PHE A 56 18.62 -6.82 10.10
C PHE A 56 19.45 -7.23 8.88
N PHE A 57 18.87 -7.12 7.68
CA PHE A 57 19.50 -7.51 6.42
C PHE A 57 20.03 -6.33 5.61
N ALA A 58 20.35 -5.21 6.27
CA ALA A 58 20.74 -3.94 5.64
C ALA A 58 21.80 -4.11 4.54
N ASN A 59 22.88 -4.86 4.80
CA ASN A 59 23.97 -5.08 3.84
C ASN A 59 23.53 -5.88 2.61
N LEU A 60 22.61 -6.84 2.78
CA LEU A 60 22.13 -7.69 1.69
C LEU A 60 21.08 -6.95 0.84
N ILE A 61 20.19 -6.21 1.51
CA ILE A 61 19.12 -5.44 0.85
C ILE A 61 19.70 -4.26 0.09
N TYR A 62 20.69 -3.55 0.65
CA TYR A 62 21.32 -2.42 -0.02
C TYR A 62 21.97 -2.83 -1.35
N THR A 63 22.65 -3.98 -1.38
CA THR A 63 23.37 -4.45 -2.57
C THR A 63 22.47 -5.15 -3.58
N TYR A 64 21.51 -5.97 -3.13
CA TYR A 64 20.74 -6.86 -4.03
C TYR A 64 19.30 -6.44 -4.24
N VAL A 65 18.67 -5.72 -3.30
CA VAL A 65 17.22 -5.46 -3.36
C VAL A 65 16.93 -4.02 -3.76
N LYS A 66 17.67 -3.05 -3.21
CA LYS A 66 17.51 -1.62 -3.48
C LYS A 66 17.49 -1.24 -4.99
N PRO A 67 18.32 -1.83 -5.87
CA PRO A 67 18.28 -1.47 -7.29
C PRO A 67 17.04 -2.02 -8.03
N TYR A 68 16.42 -3.10 -7.55
CA TYR A 68 15.27 -3.74 -8.22
C TYR A 68 13.93 -3.40 -7.58
N SER A 69 13.94 -2.85 -6.36
CA SER A 69 12.73 -2.67 -5.56
C SER A 69 11.70 -1.74 -6.22
N SER A 70 12.17 -0.64 -6.81
CA SER A 70 11.36 0.31 -7.59
C SER A 70 10.67 -0.33 -8.80
N ILE A 71 11.39 -1.21 -9.51
CA ILE A 71 10.88 -1.92 -10.70
C ILE A 71 9.84 -2.97 -10.31
N ILE A 72 10.05 -3.68 -9.19
CA ILE A 72 9.11 -4.69 -8.70
C ILE A 72 7.77 -4.04 -8.32
N ALA A 73 7.80 -2.94 -7.55
CA ALA A 73 6.60 -2.18 -7.19
C ALA A 73 5.86 -1.68 -8.44
N PHE A 74 6.60 -1.15 -9.43
CA PHE A 74 6.06 -0.68 -10.69
C PHE A 74 5.29 -1.77 -11.43
N ILE A 75 5.90 -2.95 -11.62
CA ILE A 75 5.25 -4.05 -12.34
C ILE A 75 3.96 -4.48 -11.63
N ILE A 76 3.98 -4.59 -10.29
CA ILE A 76 2.81 -5.01 -9.51
C ILE A 76 1.67 -3.98 -9.64
N PHE A 77 1.96 -2.70 -9.41
CA PHE A 77 0.94 -1.66 -9.48
C PHE A 77 0.43 -1.43 -10.90
N LEU A 78 1.31 -1.46 -11.91
CA LEU A 78 0.92 -1.32 -13.31
C LEU A 78 0.05 -2.50 -13.73
N ALA A 79 0.42 -3.74 -13.40
CA ALA A 79 -0.36 -4.92 -13.75
C ALA A 79 -1.74 -4.91 -13.10
N LEU A 80 -1.83 -4.54 -11.82
CA LEU A 80 -3.11 -4.42 -11.11
C LEU A 80 -3.95 -3.27 -11.66
N GLY A 81 -3.36 -2.10 -11.87
CA GLY A 81 -4.03 -0.92 -12.41
C GLY A 81 -4.57 -1.14 -13.84
N LEU A 82 -3.77 -1.73 -14.73
CA LEU A 82 -4.21 -2.07 -16.08
C LEU A 82 -5.30 -3.15 -16.08
N LYS A 83 -5.19 -4.15 -15.22
CA LYS A 83 -6.23 -5.18 -15.09
C LYS A 83 -7.56 -4.55 -14.66
N PHE A 84 -7.54 -3.68 -13.66
CA PHE A 84 -8.75 -2.99 -13.18
C PHE A 84 -9.31 -2.03 -14.22
N LEU A 85 -8.45 -1.32 -14.95
CA LEU A 85 -8.87 -0.44 -16.03
C LEU A 85 -9.53 -1.22 -17.17
N TYR A 86 -8.94 -2.36 -17.54
CA TYR A 86 -9.50 -3.25 -18.55
C TYR A 86 -10.87 -3.79 -18.11
N ASP A 87 -10.96 -4.28 -16.88
CA ASP A 87 -12.22 -4.77 -16.32
C ASP A 87 -13.28 -3.64 -16.29
N ALA A 88 -12.94 -2.41 -15.88
CA ALA A 88 -13.87 -1.26 -15.83
C ALA A 88 -14.36 -0.77 -17.20
N LEU A 89 -13.56 -0.94 -18.26
CA LEU A 89 -13.88 -0.50 -19.62
C LEU A 89 -14.62 -1.57 -20.44
N PHE A 90 -14.24 -2.84 -20.28
CA PHE A 90 -14.67 -3.93 -21.16
C PHE A 90 -15.59 -4.95 -20.50
N LYS A 91 -15.59 -5.09 -19.17
CA LYS A 91 -16.63 -5.85 -18.47
C LYS A 91 -17.63 -4.82 -17.96
N GLY A 92 -18.87 -4.89 -18.47
CA GLY A 92 -19.94 -4.01 -17.99
C GLY A 92 -20.16 -4.13 -16.48
N ASP A 93 -20.97 -3.23 -15.91
CA ASP A 93 -21.33 -3.14 -14.48
C ASP A 93 -21.90 -4.47 -13.93
N THR A 94 -21.01 -5.43 -13.71
CA THR A 94 -21.33 -6.70 -13.06
C THR A 94 -21.22 -6.45 -11.57
N GLU A 95 -22.25 -6.85 -10.81
CA GLU A 95 -22.42 -6.53 -9.39
C GLU A 95 -21.27 -7.05 -8.48
N ASP A 96 -20.38 -7.88 -9.01
CA ASP A 96 -19.13 -8.28 -8.39
C ASP A 96 -17.99 -7.33 -8.80
N SER A 97 -18.12 -6.12 -8.29
CA SER A 97 -17.12 -5.05 -8.30
C SER A 97 -15.67 -5.56 -8.17
N ILE A 98 -14.76 -5.02 -8.98
CA ILE A 98 -13.36 -5.44 -9.25
C ILE A 98 -12.44 -5.28 -8.02
N CYS A 99 -12.76 -5.98 -6.94
CA CYS A 99 -12.20 -5.71 -5.63
C CYS A 99 -11.07 -6.71 -5.31
N CYS A 100 -9.86 -6.21 -4.99
CA CYS A 100 -8.67 -7.04 -4.73
C CYS A 100 -8.63 -7.56 -3.27
N ILE A 101 -9.63 -8.34 -2.84
CA ILE A 101 -9.62 -8.99 -1.50
C ILE A 101 -8.98 -10.39 -1.53
N SER A 102 -8.70 -10.94 -2.71
CA SER A 102 -8.03 -12.25 -2.76
C SER A 102 -6.72 -12.19 -1.97
N LEU A 103 -6.39 -13.24 -1.21
CA LEU A 103 -5.16 -13.26 -0.43
C LEU A 103 -3.94 -12.93 -1.30
N LYS A 104 -3.90 -13.43 -2.53
CA LYS A 104 -2.85 -13.12 -3.51
C LYS A 104 -2.76 -11.62 -3.83
N CYS A 105 -3.90 -10.95 -4.04
CA CYS A 105 -3.96 -9.50 -4.22
C CYS A 105 -3.43 -8.74 -3.00
N LEU A 106 -3.93 -9.09 -1.81
CA LEU A 106 -3.56 -8.42 -0.55
C LEU A 106 -2.07 -8.53 -0.29
N PHE A 107 -1.50 -9.73 -0.49
CA PHE A 107 -0.06 -9.95 -0.39
C PHE A 107 0.71 -9.13 -1.43
N ALA A 108 0.27 -9.13 -2.70
CA ALA A 108 0.94 -8.36 -3.74
C ALA A 108 0.92 -6.85 -3.46
N LEU A 109 -0.23 -6.31 -3.05
CA LEU A 109 -0.40 -4.90 -2.70
C LEU A 109 0.43 -4.52 -1.48
N ALA A 110 0.31 -5.28 -0.38
CA ALA A 110 1.08 -5.02 0.84
C ALA A 110 2.58 -5.10 0.58
N PHE A 111 3.03 -6.09 -0.19
CA PHE A 111 4.44 -6.22 -0.57
C PHE A 111 4.91 -5.02 -1.41
N ALA A 112 4.13 -4.61 -2.42
CA ALA A 112 4.47 -3.48 -3.28
C ALA A 112 4.54 -2.16 -2.50
N THR A 113 3.60 -1.90 -1.58
CA THR A 113 3.58 -0.66 -0.76
C THR A 113 4.62 -0.64 0.36
N SER A 114 5.15 -1.79 0.77
CA SER A 114 6.09 -1.88 1.89
C SER A 114 7.56 -1.95 1.47
N ILE A 115 7.84 -1.91 0.17
CA ILE A 115 9.20 -1.81 -0.37
C ILE A 115 9.90 -0.52 0.10
N ASP A 116 9.19 0.60 0.15
CA ASP A 116 9.76 1.86 0.65
C ASP A 116 10.09 1.78 2.14
N ALA A 117 9.27 1.05 2.91
CA ALA A 117 9.50 0.81 4.33
C ALA A 117 10.75 -0.06 4.57
N LEU A 118 11.00 -1.02 3.69
CA LEU A 118 12.22 -1.83 3.69
C LEU A 118 13.46 -0.94 3.53
N ALA A 119 13.45 -0.05 2.53
CA ALA A 119 14.54 0.90 2.29
C ALA A 119 14.72 1.89 3.45
N ALA A 120 13.62 2.37 4.04
CA ALA A 120 13.66 3.20 5.25
C ALA A 120 14.29 2.45 6.44
N GLY A 121 14.01 1.15 6.60
CA GLY A 121 14.64 0.29 7.62
C GLY A 121 16.16 0.18 7.49
N VAL A 122 16.67 0.10 6.25
CA VAL A 122 18.11 0.13 5.98
C VAL A 122 18.72 1.46 6.45
N ASN A 123 18.07 2.58 6.16
CA ASN A 123 18.52 3.91 6.59
C ASN A 123 18.50 4.08 8.12
N LEU A 124 17.47 3.55 8.79
CA LEU A 124 17.36 3.57 10.25
C LEU A 124 18.51 2.84 10.94
N ARG A 125 19.09 1.81 10.31
CA ARG A 125 20.27 1.13 10.84
C ARG A 125 21.51 2.02 10.88
N PHE A 126 21.71 2.83 9.85
CA PHE A 126 22.83 3.78 9.85
C PHE A 126 22.65 4.89 10.91
N LEU A 127 21.41 5.16 11.30
CA LEU A 127 21.07 6.18 12.30
C LEU A 127 21.04 5.65 13.75
N ASN A 128 21.32 4.36 13.99
CA ASN A 128 21.31 3.71 15.32
C ASN A 128 20.08 4.04 16.17
N VAL A 129 18.89 4.05 15.55
CA VAL A 129 17.61 4.31 16.23
C VAL A 129 16.99 2.99 16.70
N ASP A 130 16.21 3.04 17.78
CA ASP A 130 15.38 1.93 18.23
C ASP A 130 14.39 1.49 17.14
N ILE A 131 14.77 0.43 16.42
CA ILE A 131 14.02 -0.07 15.27
C ILE A 131 12.67 -0.66 15.69
N PHE A 132 12.59 -1.32 16.85
CA PHE A 132 11.34 -1.90 17.34
C PHE A 132 10.30 -0.81 17.60
N PHE A 133 10.70 0.28 18.24
CA PHE A 133 9.80 1.38 18.52
C PHE A 133 9.39 2.11 17.23
N SER A 134 10.34 2.36 16.33
CA SER A 134 10.08 3.03 15.04
C SER A 134 9.17 2.22 14.13
N SER A 135 9.45 0.92 13.96
CA SER A 135 8.63 0.01 13.15
C SER A 135 7.22 -0.10 13.70
N LEU A 136 7.05 -0.16 15.02
CA LEU A 136 5.74 -0.24 15.67
C LEU A 136 4.88 1.01 15.39
N ILE A 137 5.49 2.20 15.46
CA ILE A 137 4.81 3.45 15.09
C ILE A 137 4.42 3.44 13.61
N ILE A 138 5.34 3.06 12.72
CA ILE A 138 5.08 3.00 11.27
C ILE A 138 3.94 2.04 10.94
N GLY A 139 3.94 0.85 11.56
CA GLY A 139 2.87 -0.14 11.39
C GLY A 139 1.51 0.36 11.88
N LEU A 140 1.46 0.98 13.07
CA LEU A 140 0.23 1.52 13.65
C LEU A 140 -0.34 2.70 12.85
N VAL A 141 0.51 3.65 12.46
CA VAL A 141 0.09 4.79 11.63
C VAL A 141 -0.44 4.31 10.28
N THR A 142 0.26 3.36 9.65
CA THR A 142 -0.19 2.75 8.39
C THR A 142 -1.51 2.02 8.53
N PHE A 143 -1.70 1.26 9.61
CA PHE A 143 -2.96 0.57 9.88
C PHE A 143 -4.13 1.57 10.00
N LEU A 144 -3.96 2.65 10.76
CA LEU A 144 -4.98 3.68 10.93
C LEU A 144 -5.26 4.42 9.61
N ASN A 145 -4.23 4.80 8.88
CA ASN A 145 -4.37 5.49 7.60
C ASN A 145 -4.99 4.60 6.52
N ALA A 146 -4.68 3.30 6.50
CA ALA A 146 -5.32 2.34 5.60
C ALA A 146 -6.82 2.17 5.91
N LEU A 147 -7.20 2.07 7.19
CA LEU A 147 -8.61 2.06 7.60
C LEU A 147 -9.33 3.34 7.16
N LEU A 148 -8.73 4.51 7.43
CA LEU A 148 -9.29 5.80 7.03
C LEU A 148 -9.41 5.90 5.52
N GLY A 149 -8.38 5.54 4.77
CA GLY A 149 -8.38 5.52 3.31
C GLY A 149 -9.51 4.67 2.74
N PHE A 150 -9.72 3.46 3.27
CA PHE A 150 -10.80 2.59 2.83
C PHE A 150 -12.19 3.19 3.10
N TYR A 151 -12.42 3.74 4.30
CA TYR A 151 -13.71 4.36 4.64
C TYR A 151 -13.97 5.63 3.84
N LEU A 152 -12.94 6.44 3.59
CA LEU A 152 -13.02 7.60 2.73
C LEU A 152 -13.38 7.17 1.30
N GLY A 153 -12.70 6.18 0.73
CA GLY A 153 -13.04 5.64 -0.59
C GLY A 153 -14.49 5.16 -0.67
N HIS A 154 -14.96 4.47 0.37
CA HIS A 154 -16.34 4.01 0.44
C HIS A 154 -17.38 5.15 0.49
N LEU A 155 -17.05 6.31 1.10
CA LEU A 155 -17.95 7.45 1.17
C LEU A 155 -18.22 8.06 -0.22
N PHE A 156 -17.25 8.02 -1.12
CA PHE A 156 -17.35 8.52 -2.49
C PHE A 156 -18.15 7.60 -3.43
N LYS A 157 -18.73 6.51 -2.91
CA LYS A 157 -19.59 5.59 -3.68
C LYS A 157 -20.94 6.19 -4.14
N ARG A 158 -21.21 7.48 -3.88
CA ARG A 158 -22.37 8.19 -4.45
C ARG A 158 -22.24 8.43 -5.96
N PHE A 159 -21.03 8.30 -6.50
CA PHE A 159 -20.75 8.42 -7.93
C PHE A 159 -20.94 7.07 -8.65
N PRO A 160 -21.12 7.07 -9.99
CA PRO A 160 -21.33 5.83 -10.74
C PRO A 160 -20.13 4.90 -10.63
N SER A 161 -20.37 3.59 -10.44
CA SER A 161 -19.36 2.52 -10.27
C SER A 161 -18.24 2.63 -11.27
N LYS A 162 -18.57 2.75 -12.56
CA LYS A 162 -17.61 2.83 -13.66
C LYS A 162 -16.58 3.96 -13.49
N TYR A 163 -16.97 5.16 -13.06
CA TYR A 163 -16.02 6.26 -12.87
C TYR A 163 -15.10 6.02 -11.67
N LEU A 164 -15.62 5.39 -10.61
CA LEU A 164 -14.85 5.06 -9.42
C LEU A 164 -13.82 3.97 -9.70
N GLU A 165 -14.17 2.97 -10.51
CA GLU A 165 -13.25 1.92 -10.95
C GLU A 165 -12.13 2.48 -11.84
N ILE A 166 -12.47 3.36 -12.79
CA ILE A 166 -11.47 4.06 -13.61
C ILE A 166 -10.55 4.91 -12.74
N PHE A 167 -11.11 5.67 -11.78
CA PHE A 167 -10.32 6.51 -10.88
C PHE A 167 -9.37 5.68 -10.01
N ALA A 168 -9.87 4.59 -9.40
CA ALA A 168 -9.05 3.68 -8.61
C ALA A 168 -7.92 3.04 -9.43
N SER A 169 -8.19 2.71 -10.69
CA SER A 169 -7.21 2.18 -11.64
C SER A 169 -6.15 3.20 -12.02
N LEU A 170 -6.55 4.43 -12.32
CA LEU A 170 -5.64 5.55 -12.59
C LEU A 170 -4.74 5.84 -11.39
N LEU A 171 -5.28 5.75 -10.17
CA LEU A 171 -4.52 5.94 -8.94
C LEU A 171 -3.43 4.87 -8.79
N LEU A 172 -3.72 3.60 -9.09
CA LEU A 172 -2.73 2.52 -9.09
C LEU A 172 -1.66 2.72 -10.18
N ILE A 173 -2.04 3.14 -11.38
CA ILE A 173 -1.09 3.46 -12.46
C ILE A 173 -0.21 4.64 -12.05
N PHE A 174 -0.76 5.65 -11.39
CA PHE A 174 -0.01 6.79 -10.87
C PHE A 174 1.01 6.34 -9.81
N LEU A 175 0.63 5.47 -8.88
CA LEU A 175 1.57 4.87 -7.91
C LEU A 175 2.67 4.05 -8.59
N ALA A 176 2.33 3.31 -9.65
CA ALA A 176 3.33 2.60 -10.45
C ALA A 176 4.36 3.58 -11.02
N VAL A 177 3.91 4.61 -11.74
CA VAL A 177 4.82 5.61 -12.33
C VAL A 177 5.67 6.29 -11.27
N LYS A 178 5.06 6.67 -10.13
CA LYS A 178 5.77 7.26 -8.98
C LYS A 178 6.86 6.33 -8.43
N SER A 179 6.68 5.01 -8.46
CA SER A 179 7.66 4.09 -7.85
C SER A 179 8.96 3.95 -8.64
N VAL A 180 8.98 4.33 -9.92
CA VAL A 180 10.16 4.28 -10.81
C VAL A 180 10.84 5.64 -10.99
N LEU A 181 10.11 6.73 -10.72
CA LEU A 181 10.57 8.11 -10.86
C LEU A 181 11.36 8.56 -9.62
#